data_AF-A0AAJ3CD92-F1
#
_entry.id   AF-A0AAJ3CD92-F1
#
_cell.length_a   1.000
_cell.length_b   1.000
_cell.length_c   1.000
_cell.angle_alpha   90.00
_cell.angle_beta   90.00
_cell.angle_gamma   90.00
#
_symmetry.space_group_name_H-M   'P 1'
#
loop_
_entity.id
_entity.type
_entity.pdbx_description
1 polymer ?
#
loop_
_entity_poly.entity_id
_entity_poly.type
_entity_poly.pdbx_seq_one_letter_code
_entity_poly.pdbx_strand_id
1 'polypeptide(L)'
;MPKYTILESVGRGVQHVHDFEDIERHHPTRGNERGRVYGTVNGEREELLGNYRGSATVSRDGDHYVSKDFVLQAGGSNVVPVPAMASGYIGRVDRSDGIVQIYDKPANDASREMIAQYRHLDLRNTQLEPGARIEYGQPIGIQGGFNNGNPSAFGKHVHVDINTSYLPQAERYVRDLDSGVITTDQHPQTAQPNLTGQALVTELSSSGRTVATAASAASAAATADGVLRKDEHGPAVKALQERLNQLGYTDAHGQPLGTDGKFGDRTKQAVEAFQRDHHLEADGIAGRHTLDALKTAHTRQPEHSAPVAAESASRHSAAHSAPLLSDQAHPQHAMYQQAVGALEKLGSSAGFKNRTELEQAAGTLTHDASISGLTRIDHVVASKNGQGLFGVEGKLEDPSHRRVFVDREQASHQSLEQSTQKLRQDLPAAEQEPTREPARAMSM
;
A
#
# COMPACT_ATOMS: atom_id res chain seq x y z
N MET A 1 3.28 13.48 31.84
CA MET A 1 4.52 13.10 31.12
C MET A 1 4.33 13.47 29.66
N PRO A 2 5.31 14.08 28.99
CA PRO A 2 5.15 14.50 27.61
C PRO A 2 4.86 13.29 26.72
N LYS A 3 3.64 13.24 26.17
CA LYS A 3 3.27 12.31 25.11
C LYS A 3 4.05 12.66 23.85
N TYR A 4 4.46 11.65 23.08
CA TYR A 4 5.03 11.88 21.77
C TYR A 4 3.94 12.32 20.77
N THR A 5 4.35 13.11 19.80
CA THR A 5 3.60 13.34 18.57
C THR A 5 4.56 13.09 17.41
N ILE A 6 4.16 12.23 16.48
CA ILE A 6 4.92 11.93 15.28
C ILE A 6 4.45 12.91 14.22
N LEU A 7 5.42 13.56 13.61
CA LEU A 7 5.23 14.61 12.63
C LEU A 7 5.94 14.26 11.33
N GLU A 8 5.20 14.45 10.25
CA GLU A 8 5.63 14.26 8.86
C GLU A 8 5.70 15.61 8.15
N SER A 9 6.63 15.77 7.19
CA SER A 9 6.81 17.01 6.44
C SER A 9 6.10 16.99 5.07
N VAL A 10 4.78 17.17 5.04
CA VAL A 10 4.04 17.25 3.76
C VAL A 10 4.22 18.60 3.06
N GLY A 11 5.15 18.65 2.10
CA GLY A 11 5.40 19.83 1.26
C GLY A 11 6.00 21.03 2.01
N ARG A 12 5.18 22.00 2.42
CA ARG A 12 5.59 23.13 3.30
C ARG A 12 4.94 23.06 4.69
N GLY A 13 4.11 22.07 4.95
CA GLY A 13 3.38 21.87 6.21
C GLY A 13 3.93 20.69 6.99
N VAL A 14 3.33 20.47 8.16
CA VAL A 14 3.62 19.32 9.01
C VAL A 14 2.31 18.61 9.34
N GLN A 15 2.24 17.28 9.21
CA GLN A 15 1.06 16.48 9.51
C GLN A 15 1.30 15.56 10.71
N HIS A 16 0.23 15.22 11.41
CA HIS A 16 0.26 14.26 12.51
C HIS A 16 0.10 12.85 11.95
N VAL A 17 0.99 11.95 12.36
CA VAL A 17 0.98 10.55 11.93
C VAL A 17 0.34 9.70 13.02
N HIS A 18 -0.62 8.87 12.62
CA HIS A 18 -1.30 7.91 13.49
C HIS A 18 -0.98 6.45 13.13
N ASP A 19 -0.63 6.18 11.88
CA ASP A 19 -0.29 4.84 11.39
C ASP A 19 1.11 4.80 10.74
N PHE A 20 1.75 3.63 10.70
CA PHE A 20 3.10 3.49 10.15
C PHE A 20 3.17 3.70 8.64
N GLU A 21 2.10 3.35 7.93
CA GLU A 21 1.94 3.56 6.49
C GLU A 21 1.91 5.06 6.15
N ASP A 22 1.34 5.88 7.05
CA ASP A 22 1.29 7.34 6.92
C ASP A 22 2.67 7.99 7.07
N ILE A 23 3.65 7.32 7.68
CA ILE A 23 5.00 7.91 7.80
C ILE A 23 5.60 8.02 6.41
N GLU A 24 5.94 9.26 6.05
CA GLU A 24 6.52 9.60 4.75
C GLU A 24 7.75 8.74 4.42
N ARG A 25 7.74 8.25 3.19
CA ARG A 25 8.90 7.60 2.55
C ARG A 25 9.98 8.67 2.45
N HIS A 26 11.20 8.39 2.93
CA HIS A 26 12.30 9.36 2.98
C HIS A 26 12.28 10.29 1.75
N HIS A 27 12.10 11.60 1.96
CA HIS A 27 11.77 12.55 0.89
C HIS A 27 12.78 12.53 -0.28
N PRO A 28 12.32 12.28 -1.53
CA PRO A 28 13.14 12.48 -2.71
C PRO A 28 12.32 12.96 -3.92
N THR A 29 11.35 13.88 -3.76
CA THR A 29 10.63 14.62 -4.85
C THR A 29 9.93 13.84 -6.00
N ARG A 30 10.22 12.55 -6.26
CA ARG A 30 9.90 11.76 -7.47
C ARG A 30 9.93 10.23 -7.28
N GLY A 31 10.33 9.70 -6.12
CA GLY A 31 10.35 8.26 -5.84
C GLY A 31 11.22 7.42 -6.80
N ASN A 32 12.20 8.04 -7.46
CA ASN A 32 13.03 7.40 -8.49
C ASN A 32 14.42 8.04 -8.60
N GLU A 33 14.94 8.53 -7.46
CA GLU A 33 16.24 9.19 -7.42
C GLU A 33 17.39 8.24 -7.78
N ARG A 34 18.36 8.79 -8.51
CA ARG A 34 19.54 8.05 -8.94
C ARG A 34 20.36 7.63 -7.72
N GLY A 35 20.65 6.33 -7.61
CA GLY A 35 21.41 5.74 -6.51
C GLY A 35 20.55 5.20 -5.37
N ARG A 36 19.29 5.64 -5.24
CA ARG A 36 18.32 5.10 -4.28
C ARG A 36 17.67 3.83 -4.80
N VAL A 37 17.06 3.09 -3.88
CA VAL A 37 16.37 1.83 -4.16
C VAL A 37 14.93 1.95 -3.68
N TYR A 38 14.00 1.51 -4.51
CA TYR A 38 12.58 1.47 -4.20
C TYR A 38 12.06 0.07 -4.47
N GLY A 39 11.01 -0.33 -3.77
CA GLY A 39 10.29 -1.57 -4.02
C GLY A 39 8.87 -1.47 -3.53
N THR A 40 8.01 -2.35 -4.03
CA THR A 40 6.63 -2.47 -3.57
C THR A 40 6.60 -3.47 -2.41
N VAL A 41 6.38 -2.98 -1.19
CA VAL A 41 6.31 -3.77 0.05
C VAL A 41 4.86 -3.85 0.48
N ASN A 42 4.30 -5.07 0.53
CA ASN A 42 2.87 -5.30 0.85
C ASN A 42 1.87 -4.51 -0.02
N GLY A 43 2.26 -4.18 -1.26
CA GLY A 43 1.43 -3.40 -2.19
C GLY A 43 1.73 -1.90 -2.19
N GLU A 44 2.63 -1.45 -1.31
CA GLU A 44 2.98 -0.05 -1.14
C GLU A 44 4.41 0.24 -1.61
N ARG A 45 4.61 1.31 -2.39
CA ARG A 45 5.93 1.63 -2.97
C ARG A 45 6.89 2.29 -1.98
N GLU A 46 7.66 1.54 -1.23
CA GLU A 46 8.60 2.04 -0.21
C GLU A 46 10.01 2.37 -0.76
N GLU A 47 10.72 3.29 -0.10
CA GLU A 47 12.18 3.39 -0.21
C GLU A 47 12.82 2.27 0.63
N LEU A 48 13.84 1.63 0.07
CA LEU A 48 14.57 0.57 0.75
C LEU A 48 16.00 1.01 1.03
N LEU A 49 16.52 0.61 2.19
CA LEU A 49 17.93 0.82 2.54
C LEU A 49 18.80 0.23 1.43
N GLY A 50 19.76 1.02 0.96
CA GLY A 50 20.68 0.60 -0.09
C GLY A 50 22.03 1.28 0.02
N ASN A 51 22.94 0.89 -0.85
CA ASN A 51 24.33 1.36 -0.87
C ASN A 51 24.52 2.71 -1.60
N TYR A 52 23.44 3.45 -1.87
CA TYR A 52 23.43 4.68 -2.68
C TYR A 52 24.01 4.53 -4.10
N ARG A 53 24.20 3.29 -4.56
CA ARG A 53 24.60 2.91 -5.92
C ARG A 53 23.53 2.04 -6.59
N GLY A 54 22.33 2.00 -6.03
CA GLY A 54 21.22 1.23 -6.56
C GLY A 54 21.27 -0.27 -6.21
N SER A 55 21.87 -0.67 -5.10
CA SER A 55 21.72 -2.03 -4.56
C SER A 55 21.04 -1.98 -3.22
N ALA A 56 19.96 -2.74 -3.05
CA ALA A 56 19.27 -2.91 -1.78
C ALA A 56 20.21 -3.59 -0.78
N THR A 57 20.11 -3.20 0.48
CA THR A 57 20.61 -4.00 1.60
C THR A 57 19.59 -5.09 1.86
N VAL A 58 20.06 -6.33 1.88
CA VAL A 58 19.23 -7.52 2.13
C VAL A 58 19.79 -8.23 3.36
N SER A 59 18.91 -8.65 4.26
CA SER A 59 19.25 -9.46 5.43
C SER A 59 19.73 -10.84 4.99
N ARG A 60 20.29 -11.64 5.91
CA ARG A 60 20.70 -13.01 5.55
C ARG A 60 19.48 -13.89 5.27
N ASP A 61 18.33 -13.58 5.85
CA ASP A 61 17.06 -14.28 5.60
C ASP A 61 16.32 -13.78 4.33
N GLY A 62 16.89 -12.81 3.60
CA GLY A 62 16.31 -12.28 2.36
C GLY A 62 15.38 -11.09 2.55
N ASP A 63 15.20 -10.63 3.79
CA ASP A 63 14.40 -9.45 4.10
C ASP A 63 15.07 -8.17 3.61
N HIS A 64 14.25 -7.17 3.27
CA HIS A 64 14.73 -5.85 2.92
C HIS A 64 14.53 -4.91 4.12
N TYR A 65 14.94 -3.65 4.01
CA TYR A 65 14.75 -2.67 5.07
C TYR A 65 14.00 -1.47 4.52
N VAL A 66 12.82 -1.19 5.05
CA VAL A 66 12.02 -0.01 4.68
C VAL A 66 12.59 1.21 5.36
N SER A 67 12.87 2.25 4.58
CA SER A 67 13.42 3.52 5.04
C SER A 67 12.31 4.55 5.26
N LYS A 68 12.15 5.01 6.50
CA LYS A 68 11.16 6.03 6.93
C LYS A 68 11.84 7.20 7.62
N ASP A 69 11.29 8.39 7.42
CA ASP A 69 11.72 9.61 8.10
C ASP A 69 10.57 10.21 8.90
N PHE A 70 10.86 10.68 10.11
CA PHE A 70 9.87 11.40 10.91
C PHE A 70 10.51 12.36 11.91
N VAL A 71 9.68 13.25 12.44
CA VAL A 71 10.02 14.18 13.52
C VAL A 71 9.18 13.83 14.74
N LEU A 72 9.83 13.64 15.88
CA LEU A 72 9.17 13.52 17.17
C LEU A 72 9.08 14.89 17.85
N GLN A 73 7.92 15.16 18.44
CA GLN A 73 7.71 16.22 19.42
C GLN A 73 7.28 15.65 20.75
N ALA A 74 7.67 16.32 21.84
CA ALA A 74 7.32 15.93 23.20
C ALA A 74 7.19 17.17 24.09
N GLY A 75 5.96 17.60 24.36
CA GLY A 75 5.66 18.69 25.31
C GLY A 75 6.38 20.02 25.05
N GLY A 76 6.64 20.36 23.79
CA GLY A 76 7.38 21.58 23.40
C GLY A 76 8.89 21.55 23.68
N SER A 77 9.43 20.41 24.11
CA SER A 77 10.86 20.25 24.37
C SER A 77 11.68 20.36 23.09
N ASN A 78 12.83 21.03 23.19
CA ASN A 78 13.83 21.06 22.13
C ASN A 78 14.74 19.83 22.10
N VAL A 79 14.72 19.03 23.18
CA VAL A 79 15.49 17.80 23.37
C VAL A 79 14.48 16.67 23.45
N VAL A 80 14.38 15.90 22.37
CA VAL A 80 13.39 14.84 22.23
C VAL A 80 14.12 13.49 22.17
N PRO A 81 14.02 12.63 23.19
CA PRO A 81 14.57 11.30 23.14
C PRO A 81 13.86 10.46 22.07
N VAL A 82 14.61 9.60 21.40
CA VAL A 82 14.09 8.65 20.42
C VAL A 82 13.97 7.29 21.10
N PRO A 83 12.75 6.73 21.24
CA PRO A 83 12.56 5.42 21.82
C PRO A 83 12.90 4.30 20.82
N ALA A 84 13.40 3.17 21.31
CA ALA A 84 13.67 1.99 20.48
C ALA A 84 12.36 1.35 19.97
N MET A 85 12.25 1.17 18.65
CA MET A 85 11.13 0.48 17.99
C MET A 85 11.03 -1.01 18.33
N ALA A 86 12.12 -1.63 18.81
CA ALA A 86 12.14 -3.06 19.14
C ALA A 86 13.12 -3.34 20.28
N SER A 87 12.84 -4.40 21.04
CA SER A 87 13.81 -4.96 21.97
C SER A 87 14.91 -5.70 21.20
N GLY A 88 16.14 -5.71 21.71
CA GLY A 88 17.22 -6.44 21.07
C GLY A 88 18.59 -6.15 21.68
N TYR A 89 19.61 -6.22 20.82
CA TYR A 89 21.00 -5.98 21.16
C TYR A 89 21.56 -4.86 20.29
N ILE A 90 22.24 -3.89 20.90
CA ILE A 90 22.95 -2.86 20.18
C ILE A 90 24.07 -3.52 19.37
N GLY A 91 24.04 -3.38 18.05
CA GLY A 91 25.06 -3.96 17.17
C GLY A 91 26.18 -2.98 16.83
N ARG A 92 25.80 -1.75 16.46
CA ARG A 92 26.71 -0.68 16.05
C ARG A 92 26.26 0.62 16.67
N VAL A 93 27.24 1.40 17.14
CA VAL A 93 27.06 2.78 17.60
C VAL A 93 28.12 3.63 16.90
N ASP A 94 27.68 4.56 16.07
CA ASP A 94 28.52 5.54 15.40
C ASP A 94 28.19 6.92 15.92
N ARG A 95 29.04 7.42 16.80
CA ARG A 95 28.83 8.71 17.45
C ARG A 95 29.12 9.89 16.52
N SER A 96 29.90 9.71 15.46
CA SER A 96 30.17 10.74 14.45
C SER A 96 28.96 10.99 13.58
N ASP A 97 28.28 9.93 13.14
CA ASP A 97 27.18 10.04 12.19
C ASP A 97 25.80 9.82 12.83
N GLY A 98 25.78 9.64 14.15
CA GLY A 98 24.54 9.47 14.91
C GLY A 98 23.80 8.19 14.54
N ILE A 99 24.53 7.10 14.28
CA ILE A 99 23.96 5.82 13.83
C ILE A 99 23.90 4.84 14.98
N VAL A 100 22.73 4.21 15.17
CA VAL A 100 22.54 3.09 16.10
C VAL A 100 21.87 1.95 15.36
N GLN A 101 22.40 0.72 15.48
CA GLN A 101 21.78 -0.49 14.94
C GLN A 101 21.32 -1.41 16.06
N ILE A 102 20.12 -1.97 15.93
CA ILE A 102 19.55 -2.96 16.83
C ILE A 102 19.45 -4.30 16.09
N TYR A 103 19.93 -5.37 16.74
CA TYR A 103 19.89 -6.74 16.26
C TYR A 103 19.01 -7.61 17.15
N ASP A 104 18.45 -8.68 16.57
CA ASP A 104 17.57 -9.61 17.27
C ASP A 104 18.31 -10.54 18.25
N LYS A 105 19.60 -10.82 17.98
CA LYS A 105 20.46 -11.70 18.76
C LYS A 105 21.80 -11.03 19.11
N PRO A 106 22.52 -11.53 20.13
CA PRO A 106 23.81 -10.98 20.53
C PRO A 106 24.87 -11.12 19.42
N ALA A 107 25.94 -10.33 19.52
CA ALA A 107 26.97 -10.25 18.47
C ALA A 107 27.71 -11.56 18.16
N ASN A 108 27.73 -12.51 19.10
CA ASN A 108 28.36 -13.82 18.92
C ASN A 108 27.47 -14.84 18.18
N ASP A 109 26.21 -14.50 17.91
CA ASP A 109 25.30 -15.33 17.13
C ASP A 109 25.44 -15.00 15.63
N ALA A 110 25.89 -15.97 14.85
CA ALA A 110 26.08 -15.81 13.41
C ALA A 110 24.75 -15.70 12.63
N SER A 111 23.63 -16.06 13.24
CA SER A 111 22.28 -15.96 12.68
C SER A 111 21.54 -14.68 13.10
N ARG A 112 22.26 -13.72 13.71
CA ARG A 112 21.67 -12.44 14.09
C ARG A 112 21.30 -11.63 12.85
N GLU A 113 20.09 -11.10 12.85
CA GLU A 113 19.59 -10.17 11.84
C GLU A 113 19.50 -8.77 12.43
N MET A 114 19.75 -7.77 11.59
CA MET A 114 19.45 -6.39 11.97
C MET A 114 17.93 -6.23 11.98
N ILE A 115 17.40 -5.70 13.08
CA ILE A 115 16.00 -5.31 13.19
C ILE A 115 15.85 -3.91 12.62
N ALA A 116 16.60 -2.96 13.17
CA ALA A 116 16.46 -1.55 12.81
C ALA A 116 17.81 -0.82 12.82
N GLN A 117 17.95 0.16 11.94
CA GLN A 117 19.02 1.15 11.97
C GLN A 117 18.42 2.54 12.11
N TYR A 118 18.93 3.32 13.04
CA TYR A 118 18.60 4.73 13.22
C TYR A 118 19.76 5.59 12.74
N ARG A 119 19.45 6.77 12.21
CA ARG A 119 20.44 7.78 11.84
C ARG A 119 20.02 9.16 12.31
N HIS A 120 20.96 10.09 12.31
CA HIS A 120 20.79 11.48 12.74
C HIS A 120 20.52 11.66 14.25
N LEU A 121 20.88 10.67 15.06
CA LEU A 121 20.78 10.77 16.52
C LEU A 121 21.95 11.57 17.11
N ASP A 122 21.66 12.43 18.09
CA ASP A 122 22.67 12.95 19.00
C ASP A 122 22.94 11.93 20.11
N LEU A 123 24.14 11.34 20.07
CA LEU A 123 24.57 10.26 20.94
C LEU A 123 25.60 10.70 22.00
N ARG A 124 25.91 12.00 22.10
CA ARG A 124 27.00 12.49 22.96
C ARG A 124 26.80 12.18 24.43
N ASN A 125 25.54 12.07 24.87
CA ASN A 125 25.16 11.84 26.25
C ASN A 125 24.51 10.47 26.47
N THR A 126 24.76 9.49 25.59
CA THR A 126 24.24 8.13 25.74
C THR A 126 25.30 7.17 26.26
N GLN A 127 24.86 6.17 27.01
CA GLN A 127 25.71 5.05 27.48
C GLN A 127 25.56 3.81 26.61
N LEU A 128 25.12 3.98 25.35
CA LEU A 128 24.93 2.85 24.44
C LEU A 128 26.28 2.29 24.00
N GLU A 129 26.43 0.99 24.16
CA GLU A 129 27.62 0.25 23.73
C GLU A 129 27.20 -0.98 22.93
N PRO A 130 27.96 -1.36 21.88
CA PRO A 130 27.76 -2.63 21.18
C PRO A 130 27.70 -3.83 22.14
N GLY A 131 26.72 -4.70 21.94
CA GLY A 131 26.42 -5.86 22.77
C GLY A 131 25.44 -5.58 23.93
N ALA A 132 25.19 -4.32 24.28
CA ALA A 132 24.21 -3.98 25.30
C ALA A 132 22.79 -4.39 24.88
N ARG A 133 21.96 -4.82 25.83
CA ARG A 133 20.53 -5.02 25.59
C ARG A 133 19.84 -3.67 25.51
N ILE A 134 18.83 -3.59 24.66
CA ILE A 134 17.90 -2.46 24.56
C ILE A 134 16.49 -3.00 24.66
N GLU A 135 15.64 -2.33 25.42
CA GLU A 135 14.22 -2.66 25.56
C GLU A 135 13.37 -1.83 24.61
N TYR A 136 12.24 -2.40 24.18
CA TYR A 136 11.23 -1.69 23.42
C TYR A 136 10.77 -0.41 24.15
N GLY A 137 10.84 0.72 23.47
CA GLY A 137 10.54 2.04 24.01
C GLY A 137 11.66 2.70 24.82
N GLN A 138 12.75 1.99 25.13
CA GLN A 138 13.90 2.57 25.83
C GLN A 138 14.58 3.64 24.96
N PRO A 139 14.98 4.81 25.51
CA PRO A 139 15.68 5.84 24.75
C PRO A 139 17.01 5.36 24.17
N ILE A 140 17.22 5.57 22.87
CA ILE A 140 18.44 5.20 22.14
C ILE A 140 19.29 6.39 21.70
N GLY A 141 18.81 7.61 21.95
CA GLY A 141 19.49 8.84 21.57
C GLY A 141 18.55 10.02 21.63
N ILE A 142 19.05 11.20 21.30
CA ILE A 142 18.23 12.40 21.12
C ILE A 142 18.06 12.64 19.62
N GLN A 143 16.85 13.01 19.19
CA GLN A 143 16.59 13.42 17.82
C GLN A 143 17.43 14.65 17.45
N GLY A 144 18.06 14.63 16.27
CA GLY A 144 18.88 15.73 15.82
C GLY A 144 19.08 15.71 14.31
N GLY A 145 20.20 16.27 13.87
CA GLY A 145 20.65 16.21 12.49
C GLY A 145 22.14 15.95 12.44
N PHE A 146 22.57 14.79 12.96
CA PHE A 146 23.98 14.46 13.13
C PHE A 146 24.68 14.09 11.80
N ASN A 147 25.90 14.61 11.61
CA ASN A 147 26.85 14.21 10.56
C ASN A 147 28.26 14.64 10.96
N ASN A 148 29.27 13.77 10.89
CA ASN A 148 30.66 14.10 11.25
C ASN A 148 30.80 14.88 12.58
N GLY A 149 29.99 14.56 13.59
CA GLY A 149 30.00 15.19 14.90
C GLY A 149 29.17 16.47 15.04
N ASN A 150 28.54 16.96 13.96
CA ASN A 150 27.72 18.17 13.99
C ASN A 150 26.23 17.84 14.23
N PRO A 151 25.64 18.22 15.39
CA PRO A 151 24.24 17.94 15.73
C PRO A 151 23.18 18.67 14.89
N SER A 152 23.59 19.68 14.12
CA SER A 152 22.70 20.52 13.32
C SER A 152 23.00 20.40 11.82
N ALA A 153 23.73 19.37 11.40
CA ALA A 153 24.06 19.14 9.99
C ALA A 153 22.80 18.92 9.14
N PHE A 154 21.76 18.33 9.75
CA PHE A 154 20.44 18.19 9.19
C PHE A 154 19.39 18.84 10.11
N GLY A 155 18.18 19.08 9.60
CA GLY A 155 17.05 19.52 10.45
C GLY A 155 16.76 18.49 11.54
N LYS A 156 15.95 18.84 12.55
CA LYS A 156 15.57 17.89 13.61
C LYS A 156 14.66 16.81 13.03
N HIS A 157 15.19 15.63 12.77
CA HIS A 157 14.44 14.48 12.28
C HIS A 157 15.17 13.17 12.63
N VAL A 158 14.51 12.05 12.45
CA VAL A 158 15.08 10.71 12.61
C VAL A 158 14.84 9.95 11.32
N HIS A 159 15.91 9.32 10.82
CA HIS A 159 15.80 8.29 9.79
C HIS A 159 15.79 6.94 10.48
N VAL A 160 14.82 6.08 10.15
CA VAL A 160 14.83 4.65 10.54
C VAL A 160 14.78 3.74 9.32
N ASP A 161 15.62 2.71 9.31
CA ASP A 161 15.58 1.60 8.36
C ASP A 161 15.13 0.34 9.12
N ILE A 162 13.92 -0.16 8.87
CA ILE A 162 13.32 -1.30 9.58
C ILE A 162 13.23 -2.53 8.68
N ASN A 163 13.67 -3.67 9.20
CA ASN A 163 13.58 -4.96 8.51
C ASN A 163 12.11 -5.28 8.18
N THR A 164 11.84 -5.69 6.95
CA THR A 164 10.49 -5.97 6.44
C THR A 164 9.75 -7.05 7.24
N SER A 165 10.46 -7.98 7.87
CA SER A 165 9.81 -8.98 8.75
C SER A 165 9.32 -8.39 10.08
N TYR A 166 9.70 -7.15 10.42
CA TYR A 166 9.32 -6.44 11.65
C TYR A 166 8.33 -5.29 11.41
N LEU A 167 7.68 -5.21 10.24
CA LEU A 167 6.67 -4.18 9.98
C LEU A 167 5.50 -4.18 10.99
N PRO A 168 4.97 -5.34 11.45
CA PRO A 168 3.97 -5.35 12.52
C PRO A 168 4.46 -4.73 13.83
N GLN A 169 5.77 -4.82 14.11
CA GLN A 169 6.38 -4.16 15.27
C GLN A 169 6.47 -2.65 15.08
N ALA A 170 6.69 -2.19 13.84
CA ALA A 170 6.72 -0.77 13.51
C ALA A 170 5.33 -0.12 13.61
N GLU A 171 4.28 -0.79 13.11
CA GLU A 171 2.88 -0.39 13.31
C GLU A 171 2.53 -0.25 14.79
N ARG A 172 2.90 -1.25 15.58
CA ARG A 172 2.72 -1.21 17.04
C ARG A 172 3.46 -0.04 17.67
N TYR A 173 4.69 0.24 17.24
CA TYR A 173 5.48 1.37 17.74
C TYR A 173 4.82 2.72 17.50
N VAL A 174 4.30 2.98 16.30
CA VAL A 174 3.58 4.23 16.00
C VAL A 174 2.33 4.35 16.88
N ARG A 175 1.54 3.28 16.99
CA ARG A 175 0.36 3.23 17.85
C ARG A 175 0.69 3.45 19.33
N ASP A 176 1.76 2.87 19.84
CA ASP A 176 2.14 2.98 21.25
C ASP A 176 2.68 4.38 21.59
N LEU A 177 3.32 5.06 20.62
CA LEU A 177 3.66 6.49 20.73
C LEU A 177 2.41 7.37 20.71
N ASP A 178 1.50 7.14 19.76
CA ASP A 178 0.28 7.94 19.63
C ASP A 178 -0.78 7.62 20.70
N SER A 179 -0.75 6.47 21.35
CA SER A 179 -1.63 6.21 22.51
C SER A 179 -1.01 6.71 23.82
N GLY A 180 0.30 7.00 23.83
CA GLY A 180 1.04 7.37 25.04
C GLY A 180 1.41 6.17 25.93
N VAL A 181 1.36 4.95 25.39
CA VAL A 181 1.96 3.76 26.02
C VAL A 181 3.48 3.93 26.14
N ILE A 182 4.09 4.56 25.14
CA ILE A 182 5.46 5.05 25.19
C ILE A 182 5.41 6.57 25.36
N THR A 183 6.13 7.09 26.36
CA THR A 183 6.34 8.52 26.60
C THR A 183 7.83 8.79 26.81
N THR A 184 8.23 10.05 27.03
CA THR A 184 9.65 10.41 27.18
C THR A 184 10.37 9.74 28.35
N ASP A 185 9.62 9.24 29.32
CA ASP A 185 10.11 8.73 30.59
C ASP A 185 9.45 7.41 31.01
N GLN A 186 8.54 6.87 30.20
CA GLN A 186 7.92 5.57 30.41
C GLN A 186 7.89 4.75 29.13
N HIS A 187 8.21 3.47 29.27
CA HIS A 187 8.07 2.45 28.26
C HIS A 187 7.56 1.14 28.89
N PRO A 188 6.99 0.21 28.10
CA PRO A 188 6.57 -1.09 28.60
C PRO A 188 7.70 -1.82 29.35
N GLN A 189 7.51 -2.01 30.67
CA GLN A 189 8.52 -2.63 31.55
C GLN A 189 8.51 -4.17 31.49
N THR A 190 7.44 -4.76 30.94
CA THR A 190 7.36 -6.20 30.74
C THR A 190 7.98 -6.53 29.40
N ALA A 191 8.90 -7.51 29.39
CA ALA A 191 9.51 -8.00 28.16
C ALA A 191 8.42 -8.51 27.20
N GLN A 192 8.07 -7.68 26.22
CA GLN A 192 7.17 -8.03 25.15
C GLN A 192 7.98 -8.59 23.98
N PRO A 193 7.57 -9.72 23.40
CA PRO A 193 8.21 -10.20 22.19
C PRO A 193 8.03 -9.17 21.07
N ASN A 194 9.05 -9.01 20.24
CA ASN A 194 8.90 -8.23 19.01
C ASN A 194 7.88 -8.93 18.10
N LEU A 195 7.02 -8.15 17.47
CA LEU A 195 6.09 -8.68 16.47
C LEU A 195 6.81 -8.88 15.14
N THR A 196 6.62 -10.05 14.54
CA THR A 196 7.14 -10.35 13.20
C THR A 196 6.05 -10.85 12.28
N GLY A 197 6.24 -10.67 10.98
CA GLY A 197 5.34 -11.10 9.92
C GLY A 197 6.09 -11.33 8.62
N GLN A 198 5.46 -12.01 7.67
CA GLN A 198 6.00 -12.05 6.31
C GLN A 198 5.63 -10.77 5.57
N ALA A 199 6.60 -10.20 4.86
CA ALA A 199 6.38 -9.07 3.97
C ALA A 199 6.67 -9.49 2.53
N LEU A 200 5.80 -9.08 1.61
CA LEU A 200 6.00 -9.30 0.19
C LEU A 200 6.73 -8.10 -0.40
N VAL A 201 7.95 -8.28 -0.88
CA VAL A 201 8.71 -7.24 -1.59
C VAL A 201 8.78 -7.58 -3.08
N THR A 202 8.27 -6.67 -3.92
CA THR A 202 8.23 -6.79 -5.38
C THR A 202 8.74 -5.51 -6.05
N GLU A 203 8.83 -5.51 -7.38
CA GLU A 203 9.07 -4.30 -8.19
C GLU A 203 10.31 -3.48 -7.79
N LEU A 204 11.39 -4.16 -7.40
CA LEU A 204 12.65 -3.51 -7.04
C LEU A 204 13.16 -2.65 -8.19
N SER A 205 13.28 -1.35 -7.95
CA SER A 205 13.86 -0.39 -8.87
C SER A 205 15.12 0.20 -8.27
N SER A 206 16.17 0.23 -9.08
CA SER A 206 17.39 0.93 -8.73
C SER A 206 17.87 1.79 -9.88
N SER A 207 18.33 3.01 -9.55
CA SER A 207 18.80 4.01 -10.52
C SER A 207 17.74 4.58 -11.47
N GLY A 208 16.46 4.65 -11.06
CA GLY A 208 15.40 5.26 -11.86
C GLY A 208 14.99 4.45 -13.11
N ARG A 209 15.37 3.18 -13.17
CA ARG A 209 14.88 2.18 -14.13
C ARG A 209 14.30 0.99 -13.35
N THR A 210 13.18 0.45 -13.81
CA THR A 210 12.69 -0.86 -13.38
C THR A 210 13.74 -1.89 -13.77
N VAL A 211 14.40 -2.50 -12.78
CA VAL A 211 15.34 -3.60 -13.04
C VAL A 211 14.54 -4.88 -12.85
N ALA A 212 14.13 -5.52 -13.95
CA ALA A 212 13.75 -6.91 -13.90
C ALA A 212 15.03 -7.71 -13.58
N THR A 213 15.23 -8.11 -12.34
CA THR A 213 16.33 -9.03 -11.99
C THR A 213 15.88 -10.46 -12.24
N ALA A 214 16.55 -11.12 -13.17
CA ALA A 214 16.59 -12.57 -13.23
C ALA A 214 17.34 -13.08 -11.99
N ALA A 215 16.64 -13.82 -11.12
CA ALA A 215 17.24 -14.51 -9.99
C ALA A 215 17.59 -15.95 -10.37
N SER A 216 18.82 -16.38 -10.07
CA SER A 216 19.27 -17.78 -10.03
C SER A 216 19.68 -18.06 -8.59
N ALA A 217 18.88 -18.78 -7.79
CA ALA A 217 18.91 -20.25 -7.54
C ALA A 217 20.21 -20.70 -6.83
N ALA A 218 20.21 -21.45 -5.72
CA ALA A 218 19.26 -22.40 -5.11
C ALA A 218 19.62 -22.56 -3.59
N SER A 219 18.91 -23.24 -2.67
CA SER A 219 17.80 -24.21 -2.65
C SER A 219 17.31 -24.31 -1.17
N ALA A 220 16.16 -24.83 -0.74
CA ALA A 220 14.85 -25.20 -1.28
C ALA A 220 14.10 -25.86 -0.11
N ALA A 221 12.89 -25.40 0.24
CA ALA A 221 11.82 -26.26 0.79
C ALA A 221 10.48 -25.51 0.75
N ALA A 222 9.61 -25.97 -0.16
CA ALA A 222 8.21 -25.60 -0.40
C ALA A 222 7.94 -24.15 -0.91
N THR A 223 7.31 -24.04 -2.08
CA THR A 223 6.96 -22.84 -2.88
C THR A 223 8.11 -22.12 -3.62
N ALA A 224 8.89 -22.85 -4.43
CA ALA A 224 9.95 -22.26 -5.26
C ALA A 224 9.58 -22.13 -6.76
N ASP A 225 8.41 -22.61 -7.17
CA ASP A 225 7.96 -22.69 -8.56
C ASP A 225 6.74 -21.79 -8.86
N GLY A 226 6.16 -21.13 -7.85
CA GLY A 226 4.96 -20.31 -8.02
C GLY A 226 3.72 -21.13 -8.37
N VAL A 227 3.69 -22.38 -7.89
CA VAL A 227 2.65 -23.37 -8.11
C VAL A 227 2.20 -23.90 -6.76
N LEU A 228 0.88 -24.09 -6.59
CA LEU A 228 0.30 -24.78 -5.43
C LEU A 228 -0.34 -26.10 -5.86
N ARG A 229 -0.01 -27.22 -5.21
CA ARG A 229 -0.51 -28.57 -5.54
C ARG A 229 -0.74 -29.45 -4.32
N LYS A 230 -1.35 -30.62 -4.56
CA LYS A 230 -1.65 -31.61 -3.51
C LYS A 230 -0.43 -31.92 -2.64
N ASP A 231 -0.68 -32.05 -1.34
CA ASP A 231 0.26 -32.33 -0.24
C ASP A 231 1.13 -31.13 0.20
N GLU A 232 0.96 -29.95 -0.41
CA GLU A 232 1.54 -28.68 0.08
C GLU A 232 0.71 -28.04 1.18
N HIS A 233 1.33 -27.21 2.02
CA HIS A 233 0.66 -26.55 3.14
C HIS A 233 1.27 -25.18 3.44
N GLY A 234 0.48 -24.27 4.00
CA GLY A 234 0.91 -22.93 4.40
C GLY A 234 -0.09 -21.82 4.07
N PRO A 235 0.25 -20.56 4.37
CA PRO A 235 -0.64 -19.41 4.18
C PRO A 235 -1.12 -19.23 2.74
N ALA A 236 -0.30 -19.56 1.74
CA ALA A 236 -0.67 -19.49 0.33
C ALA A 236 -1.76 -20.51 -0.05
N VAL A 237 -1.71 -21.73 0.51
CA VAL A 237 -2.74 -22.75 0.33
C VAL A 237 -4.04 -22.32 1.02
N LYS A 238 -3.93 -21.68 2.19
CA LYS A 238 -5.09 -21.13 2.90
C LYS A 238 -5.77 -20.03 2.09
N ALA A 239 -5.00 -19.09 1.55
CA ALA A 239 -5.52 -18.03 0.68
C ALA A 239 -6.15 -18.59 -0.60
N LEU A 240 -5.58 -19.65 -1.18
CA LEU A 240 -6.18 -20.37 -2.31
C LEU A 240 -7.53 -20.98 -1.94
N GLN A 241 -7.63 -21.69 -0.82
CA GLN A 241 -8.88 -22.29 -0.33
C GLN A 241 -9.95 -21.22 -0.03
N GLU A 242 -9.55 -20.10 0.58
CA GLU A 242 -10.43 -18.95 0.84
C GLU A 242 -10.94 -18.34 -0.46
N ARG A 243 -10.06 -18.17 -1.45
CA ARG A 243 -10.43 -17.63 -2.76
C ARG A 243 -11.36 -18.56 -3.53
N LEU A 244 -11.10 -19.86 -3.55
CA LEU A 244 -11.99 -20.84 -4.20
C LEU A 244 -13.39 -20.86 -3.55
N ASN A 245 -13.47 -20.79 -2.22
CA ASN A 245 -14.74 -20.65 -1.51
C ASN A 245 -15.47 -19.35 -1.85
N GLN A 246 -14.76 -18.21 -1.90
CA GLN A 246 -15.32 -16.91 -2.30
C GLN A 246 -15.86 -16.92 -3.74
N LEU A 247 -15.28 -17.75 -4.60
CA LEU A 247 -15.69 -17.90 -5.99
C LEU A 247 -16.80 -18.94 -6.18
N GLY A 248 -17.19 -19.65 -5.12
CA GLY A 248 -18.26 -20.65 -5.13
C GLY A 248 -17.82 -22.04 -5.61
N TYR A 249 -16.53 -22.36 -5.54
CA TYR A 249 -15.99 -23.68 -5.83
C TYR A 249 -15.93 -24.53 -4.56
N THR A 250 -16.53 -25.71 -4.63
CA THR A 250 -16.70 -26.66 -3.52
C THR A 250 -15.98 -27.98 -3.83
N ASP A 251 -15.97 -28.90 -2.87
CA ASP A 251 -15.57 -30.28 -3.15
C ASP A 251 -16.61 -31.02 -4.02
N ALA A 252 -16.29 -32.27 -4.40
CA ALA A 252 -17.14 -33.11 -5.25
C ALA A 252 -18.53 -33.46 -4.66
N HIS A 253 -18.79 -33.13 -3.40
CA HIS A 253 -20.09 -33.34 -2.74
C HIS A 253 -20.85 -32.03 -2.52
N GLY A 254 -20.36 -30.92 -3.07
CA GLY A 254 -20.98 -29.60 -2.93
C GLY A 254 -20.69 -28.93 -1.60
N GLN A 255 -19.71 -29.43 -0.83
CA GLN A 255 -19.37 -28.86 0.47
C GLN A 255 -18.24 -27.82 0.34
N PRO A 256 -18.31 -26.70 1.09
CA PRO A 256 -17.23 -25.71 1.12
C PRO A 256 -15.90 -26.34 1.55
N LEU A 257 -14.79 -25.82 1.01
CA LEU A 257 -13.45 -26.26 1.38
C LEU A 257 -13.13 -25.83 2.82
N GLY A 258 -12.46 -26.69 3.57
CA GLY A 258 -11.81 -26.27 4.81
C GLY A 258 -10.61 -25.39 4.49
N THR A 259 -10.50 -24.20 5.12
CA THR A 259 -9.40 -23.25 4.94
C THR A 259 -8.31 -23.48 5.98
N ASP A 260 -7.86 -24.73 6.09
CA ASP A 260 -6.88 -25.18 7.07
C ASP A 260 -5.42 -24.98 6.61
N GLY A 261 -5.23 -24.46 5.40
CA GLY A 261 -3.93 -24.26 4.80
C GLY A 261 -3.25 -25.54 4.36
N LYS A 262 -3.99 -26.64 4.16
CA LYS A 262 -3.47 -27.93 3.66
C LYS A 262 -4.08 -28.30 2.32
N PHE A 263 -3.24 -28.53 1.32
CA PHE A 263 -3.69 -28.82 -0.04
C PHE A 263 -4.02 -30.31 -0.16
N GLY A 264 -5.17 -30.72 0.37
CA GLY A 264 -5.67 -32.09 0.27
C GLY A 264 -6.48 -32.37 -1.00
N ASP A 265 -7.06 -33.58 -1.08
CA ASP A 265 -7.86 -34.02 -2.24
C ASP A 265 -9.05 -33.10 -2.55
N ARG A 266 -9.69 -32.54 -1.51
CA ARG A 266 -10.81 -31.61 -1.68
C ARG A 266 -10.38 -30.31 -2.36
N THR A 267 -9.22 -29.76 -1.97
CA THR A 267 -8.67 -28.54 -2.57
C THR A 267 -8.29 -28.79 -4.04
N LYS A 268 -7.70 -29.96 -4.36
CA LYS A 268 -7.37 -30.35 -5.74
C LYS A 268 -8.62 -30.38 -6.63
N GLN A 269 -9.70 -31.00 -6.17
CA GLN A 269 -10.96 -31.11 -6.92
C GLN A 269 -11.58 -29.73 -7.22
N ALA A 270 -11.53 -28.80 -6.26
CA ALA A 270 -12.02 -27.44 -6.46
C ALA A 270 -11.16 -26.64 -7.46
N VAL A 271 -9.84 -26.86 -7.46
CA VAL A 271 -8.93 -26.28 -8.46
C VAL A 271 -9.24 -26.83 -9.87
N GLU A 272 -9.46 -28.13 -10.04
CA GLU A 272 -9.85 -28.72 -11.33
C GLU A 272 -11.21 -28.22 -11.83
N ALA A 273 -12.16 -27.99 -10.93
CA ALA A 273 -13.44 -27.39 -11.28
C ALA A 273 -13.28 -25.93 -11.75
N PHE A 274 -12.47 -25.14 -11.04
CA PHE A 274 -12.12 -23.79 -11.45
C PHE A 274 -11.42 -23.75 -12.82
N GLN A 275 -10.45 -24.64 -13.02
CA GLN A 275 -9.71 -24.69 -14.29
C GLN A 275 -10.63 -25.00 -15.47
N ARG A 276 -11.56 -25.97 -15.34
CA ARG A 276 -12.51 -26.30 -16.41
C ARG A 276 -13.42 -25.13 -16.77
N ASP A 277 -13.93 -24.42 -15.77
CA ASP A 277 -14.84 -23.29 -15.96
C ASP A 277 -14.16 -22.08 -16.61
N HIS A 278 -12.86 -21.93 -16.40
CA HIS A 278 -12.06 -20.86 -16.97
C HIS A 278 -11.26 -21.29 -18.21
N HIS A 279 -11.63 -22.43 -18.82
CA HIS A 279 -11.00 -22.99 -20.03
C HIS A 279 -9.48 -23.19 -19.91
N LEU A 280 -9.01 -23.52 -18.70
CA LEU A 280 -7.63 -23.90 -18.40
C LEU A 280 -7.48 -25.43 -18.41
N GLU A 281 -6.24 -25.91 -18.47
CA GLU A 281 -5.94 -27.33 -18.30
C GLU A 281 -6.30 -27.76 -16.86
N ALA A 282 -7.18 -28.76 -16.74
CA ALA A 282 -7.75 -29.20 -15.46
C ALA A 282 -6.89 -30.29 -14.79
N ASP A 283 -5.64 -29.95 -14.50
CA ASP A 283 -4.64 -30.83 -13.90
C ASP A 283 -4.66 -30.85 -12.35
N GLY A 284 -5.43 -29.94 -11.74
CA GLY A 284 -5.54 -29.78 -10.30
C GLY A 284 -4.35 -29.09 -9.66
N ILE A 285 -3.56 -28.38 -10.47
CA ILE A 285 -2.35 -27.65 -10.07
C ILE A 285 -2.61 -26.13 -10.22
N ALA A 286 -2.54 -25.40 -9.11
CA ALA A 286 -2.69 -23.94 -9.12
C ALA A 286 -1.35 -23.26 -9.45
N GLY A 287 -0.95 -23.37 -10.72
CA GLY A 287 0.18 -22.64 -11.29
C GLY A 287 -0.16 -21.20 -11.68
N ARG A 288 0.81 -20.47 -12.24
CA ARG A 288 0.68 -19.03 -12.58
C ARG A 288 -0.63 -18.67 -13.28
N HIS A 289 -0.99 -19.38 -14.35
CA HIS A 289 -2.23 -19.11 -15.11
C HIS A 289 -3.49 -19.34 -14.26
N THR A 290 -3.52 -20.40 -13.46
CA THR A 290 -4.63 -20.68 -12.53
C THR A 290 -4.71 -19.63 -11.42
N LEU A 291 -3.59 -19.20 -10.84
CA LEU A 291 -3.53 -18.19 -9.78
C LEU A 291 -3.91 -16.80 -10.28
N ASP A 292 -3.49 -16.41 -11.48
CA ASP A 292 -3.87 -15.13 -12.08
C ASP A 292 -5.34 -15.12 -12.50
N ALA A 293 -5.86 -16.24 -13.01
CA ALA A 293 -7.28 -16.42 -13.24
C ALA A 293 -8.07 -16.34 -11.92
N LEU A 294 -7.60 -16.94 -10.82
CA LEU A 294 -8.28 -16.85 -9.50
C LEU A 294 -8.33 -15.42 -8.95
N LYS A 295 -7.30 -14.60 -9.19
CA LYS A 295 -7.27 -13.18 -8.78
C LYS A 295 -8.28 -12.34 -9.56
N THR A 296 -8.48 -12.66 -10.83
CA THR A 296 -9.33 -11.90 -11.77
C THR A 296 -10.75 -12.49 -11.93
N ALA A 297 -10.97 -13.72 -11.47
CA ALA A 297 -12.28 -14.35 -11.42
C ALA A 297 -13.18 -13.65 -10.41
N HIS A 298 -14.44 -13.51 -10.75
CA HIS A 298 -15.47 -12.94 -9.87
C HIS A 298 -16.39 -14.05 -9.40
N THR A 299 -17.00 -13.88 -8.21
CA THR A 299 -17.89 -14.87 -7.62
C THR A 299 -18.93 -15.33 -8.63
N ARG A 300 -19.11 -16.64 -8.80
CA ARG A 300 -20.12 -17.20 -9.71
C ARG A 300 -21.47 -16.49 -9.45
N GLN A 301 -21.86 -15.57 -10.33
CA GLN A 301 -23.26 -15.29 -10.60
C GLN A 301 -23.68 -16.29 -11.68
N PRO A 302 -24.74 -17.08 -11.44
CA PRO A 302 -25.21 -18.04 -12.41
C PRO A 302 -25.84 -17.26 -13.57
N GLU A 303 -25.08 -16.98 -14.62
CA GLU A 303 -25.63 -16.40 -15.84
C GLU A 303 -25.48 -17.41 -16.98
N HIS A 304 -26.65 -17.82 -17.45
CA HIS A 304 -26.87 -18.61 -18.65
C HIS A 304 -26.22 -17.95 -19.87
N SER A 305 -25.38 -18.69 -20.58
CA SER A 305 -25.17 -18.49 -22.01
C SER A 305 -26.45 -18.87 -22.79
N ALA A 306 -26.90 -18.02 -23.72
CA ALA A 306 -27.86 -18.39 -24.78
C ALA A 306 -27.38 -17.78 -26.11
N PRO A 307 -27.78 -18.28 -27.32
CA PRO A 307 -28.78 -19.32 -27.60
C PRO A 307 -28.32 -20.42 -28.60
N VAL A 308 -28.86 -21.64 -28.48
CA VAL A 308 -29.47 -22.37 -29.62
C VAL A 308 -30.39 -23.49 -29.10
N ALA A 309 -31.68 -23.29 -29.41
CA ALA A 309 -32.80 -24.24 -29.44
C ALA A 309 -33.39 -24.79 -28.13
N ALA A 310 -34.72 -24.60 -28.06
CA ALA A 310 -35.74 -25.28 -27.26
C ALA A 310 -36.06 -24.73 -25.85
N GLU A 311 -37.02 -23.80 -25.87
CA GLU A 311 -38.22 -23.75 -25.01
C GLU A 311 -38.09 -23.79 -23.46
N SER A 312 -38.46 -22.62 -22.92
CA SER A 312 -39.44 -22.44 -21.82
C SER A 312 -38.96 -22.61 -20.37
N ALA A 313 -39.42 -21.64 -19.55
CA ALA A 313 -39.35 -21.54 -18.07
C ALA A 313 -38.02 -20.96 -17.52
N SER A 314 -37.94 -19.92 -16.70
CA SER A 314 -38.92 -19.15 -15.94
C SER A 314 -38.30 -17.82 -15.45
N ARG A 315 -39.18 -16.84 -15.23
CA ARG A 315 -38.96 -15.47 -14.74
C ARG A 315 -38.34 -15.41 -13.32
N HIS A 316 -37.80 -14.22 -12.98
CA HIS A 316 -37.31 -13.68 -11.68
C HIS A 316 -35.81 -13.94 -11.40
N SER A 317 -34.89 -12.96 -11.39
CA SER A 317 -34.90 -11.74 -10.56
C SER A 317 -33.88 -10.69 -11.06
N ALA A 318 -34.30 -9.43 -11.18
CA ALA A 318 -33.43 -8.25 -11.31
C ALA A 318 -33.21 -7.62 -9.92
N ALA A 319 -31.95 -7.39 -9.50
CA ALA A 319 -31.61 -6.55 -8.34
C ALA A 319 -30.09 -6.28 -8.21
N HIS A 320 -29.69 -5.05 -8.61
CA HIS A 320 -28.62 -4.19 -8.05
C HIS A 320 -27.13 -4.51 -8.30
N SER A 321 -26.67 -4.34 -9.55
CA SER A 321 -25.33 -3.76 -9.80
C SER A 321 -25.49 -2.23 -9.77
N ALA A 322 -24.82 -1.55 -8.85
CA ALA A 322 -24.90 -0.09 -8.75
C ALA A 322 -24.28 0.56 -10.01
N PRO A 323 -24.82 1.70 -10.49
CA PRO A 323 -24.45 2.28 -11.78
C PRO A 323 -22.95 2.61 -11.85
N LEU A 324 -22.38 2.56 -13.04
CA LEU A 324 -21.04 3.06 -13.39
C LEU A 324 -21.04 4.56 -13.61
N LEU A 325 -19.88 5.20 -13.52
CA LEU A 325 -19.72 6.64 -13.85
C LEU A 325 -20.24 7.01 -15.25
N SER A 326 -20.15 6.09 -16.23
CA SER A 326 -20.73 6.27 -17.57
C SER A 326 -22.25 6.19 -17.61
N ASP A 327 -22.88 5.60 -16.60
CA ASP A 327 -24.33 5.42 -16.59
C ASP A 327 -25.03 6.72 -16.18
N GLN A 328 -26.08 7.08 -16.91
CA GLN A 328 -26.86 8.29 -16.65
C GLN A 328 -27.48 8.32 -15.24
N ALA A 329 -27.67 7.15 -14.62
CA ALA A 329 -28.20 7.02 -13.27
C ALA A 329 -27.15 7.27 -12.16
N HIS A 330 -25.87 7.44 -12.49
CA HIS A 330 -24.83 7.70 -11.50
C HIS A 330 -24.85 9.16 -11.03
N PRO A 331 -24.77 9.44 -9.71
CA PRO A 331 -24.86 10.83 -9.21
C PRO A 331 -23.76 11.75 -9.79
N GLN A 332 -22.55 11.21 -9.99
CA GLN A 332 -21.40 11.90 -10.56
C GLN A 332 -21.30 11.80 -12.10
N HIS A 333 -22.34 11.30 -12.79
CA HIS A 333 -22.35 11.19 -14.25
C HIS A 333 -22.12 12.54 -14.95
N ALA A 334 -22.67 13.64 -14.40
CA ALA A 334 -22.49 14.98 -14.96
C ALA A 334 -21.02 15.42 -14.97
N MET A 335 -20.29 15.16 -13.88
CA MET A 335 -18.87 15.46 -13.77
C MET A 335 -18.02 14.55 -14.67
N TYR A 336 -18.41 13.28 -14.80
CA TYR A 336 -17.80 12.36 -15.75
C TYR A 336 -17.94 12.83 -17.20
N GLN A 337 -19.13 13.27 -17.62
CA GLN A 337 -19.35 13.84 -18.96
C GLN A 337 -18.53 15.11 -19.20
N GLN A 338 -18.37 15.95 -18.17
CA GLN A 338 -17.51 17.13 -18.23
C GLN A 338 -16.03 16.75 -18.42
N ALA A 339 -15.54 15.74 -17.70
CA ALA A 339 -14.18 15.23 -17.87
C ALA A 339 -13.97 14.67 -19.29
N VAL A 340 -14.89 13.85 -19.80
CA VAL A 340 -14.84 13.32 -21.18
C VAL A 340 -14.76 14.48 -22.18
N GLY A 341 -15.69 15.44 -22.13
CA GLY A 341 -15.72 16.55 -23.07
C GLY A 341 -14.50 17.48 -22.97
N ALA A 342 -13.90 17.62 -21.78
CA ALA A 342 -12.68 18.41 -21.59
C ALA A 342 -11.44 17.69 -22.15
N LEU A 343 -11.33 16.37 -21.97
CA LEU A 343 -10.27 15.54 -22.55
C LEU A 343 -10.37 15.47 -24.08
N GLU A 344 -11.59 15.41 -24.63
CA GLU A 344 -11.82 15.46 -26.08
C GLU A 344 -11.35 16.79 -26.69
N LYS A 345 -11.64 17.92 -26.02
CA LYS A 345 -11.17 19.26 -26.44
C LYS A 345 -9.64 19.41 -26.39
N LEU A 346 -8.99 18.68 -25.49
CA LEU A 346 -7.53 18.65 -25.39
C LEU A 346 -6.90 17.88 -26.58
N GLY A 347 -7.65 17.00 -27.24
CA GLY A 347 -7.26 16.35 -28.49
C GLY A 347 -5.94 15.56 -28.38
N SER A 348 -5.09 15.64 -29.40
CA SER A 348 -3.79 14.95 -29.41
C SER A 348 -2.86 15.37 -28.27
N SER A 349 -3.09 16.54 -27.66
CA SER A 349 -2.34 17.00 -26.48
C SER A 349 -2.69 16.23 -25.21
N ALA A 350 -3.80 15.49 -25.21
CA ALA A 350 -4.17 14.56 -24.14
C ALA A 350 -3.39 13.25 -24.20
N GLY A 351 -2.85 12.87 -25.37
CA GLY A 351 -1.95 11.72 -25.53
C GLY A 351 -2.59 10.33 -25.38
N PHE A 352 -3.91 10.20 -25.47
CA PHE A 352 -4.60 8.90 -25.43
C PHE A 352 -4.59 8.19 -26.79
N LYS A 353 -4.38 6.87 -26.79
CA LYS A 353 -4.30 6.05 -28.00
C LYS A 353 -5.66 5.69 -28.57
N ASN A 354 -6.68 5.61 -27.71
CA ASN A 354 -8.03 5.22 -28.08
C ASN A 354 -9.06 5.83 -27.12
N ARG A 355 -10.34 5.66 -27.46
CA ARG A 355 -11.46 6.17 -26.66
C ARG A 355 -11.54 5.53 -25.27
N THR A 356 -11.14 4.27 -25.13
CA THR A 356 -11.12 3.56 -23.85
C THR A 356 -10.15 4.20 -22.86
N GLU A 357 -8.93 4.52 -23.28
CA GLU A 357 -7.95 5.23 -22.43
C GLU A 357 -8.46 6.62 -22.01
N LEU A 358 -9.19 7.31 -22.90
CA LEU A 358 -9.82 8.61 -22.58
C LEU A 358 -10.93 8.45 -21.54
N GLU A 359 -11.81 7.45 -21.68
CA GLU A 359 -12.92 7.17 -20.76
C GLU A 359 -12.42 6.69 -19.38
N GLN A 360 -11.33 5.91 -19.35
CA GLN A 360 -10.62 5.51 -18.13
C GLN A 360 -10.02 6.73 -17.41
N ALA A 361 -9.39 7.63 -18.17
CA ALA A 361 -8.84 8.85 -17.61
C ALA A 361 -9.92 9.82 -17.13
N ALA A 362 -11.07 9.89 -17.81
CA ALA A 362 -12.23 10.64 -17.37
C ALA A 362 -12.81 10.08 -16.06
N GLY A 363 -12.86 8.75 -15.91
CA GLY A 363 -13.25 8.08 -14.68
C GLY A 363 -12.34 8.43 -13.51
N THR A 364 -11.03 8.36 -13.72
CA THR A 364 -10.01 8.69 -12.71
C THR A 364 -10.05 10.17 -12.33
N LEU A 365 -10.21 11.08 -13.30
CA LEU A 365 -10.38 12.50 -13.03
C LEU A 365 -11.64 12.79 -12.23
N THR A 366 -12.74 12.09 -12.51
CA THR A 366 -14.01 12.26 -11.79
C THR A 366 -13.90 11.76 -10.35
N HIS A 367 -13.20 10.65 -10.15
CA HIS A 367 -12.84 10.13 -8.83
C HIS A 367 -12.08 11.17 -8.01
N ASP A 368 -10.90 11.57 -8.49
CA ASP A 368 -9.98 12.42 -7.76
C ASP A 368 -10.56 13.82 -7.55
N ALA A 369 -11.30 14.36 -8.53
CA ALA A 369 -12.01 15.63 -8.40
C ALA A 369 -13.06 15.58 -7.29
N SER A 370 -13.83 14.50 -7.21
CA SER A 370 -14.90 14.37 -6.21
C SER A 370 -14.34 14.29 -4.79
N ILE A 371 -13.30 13.48 -4.55
CA ILE A 371 -12.68 13.37 -3.22
C ILE A 371 -11.87 14.62 -2.83
N SER A 372 -11.41 15.38 -3.82
CA SER A 372 -10.79 16.71 -3.63
C SER A 372 -11.83 17.84 -3.43
N GLY A 373 -13.12 17.49 -3.42
CA GLY A 373 -14.25 18.38 -3.19
C GLY A 373 -14.62 19.28 -4.36
N LEU A 374 -14.14 19.03 -5.58
CA LEU A 374 -14.64 19.73 -6.77
C LEU A 374 -16.08 19.28 -7.04
N THR A 375 -16.92 20.23 -7.47
CA THR A 375 -18.32 19.98 -7.81
C THR A 375 -18.56 19.81 -9.31
N ARG A 376 -17.59 20.25 -10.13
CA ARG A 376 -17.57 20.09 -11.59
C ARG A 376 -16.15 20.18 -12.16
N ILE A 377 -15.99 19.81 -13.43
CA ILE A 377 -14.76 19.98 -14.21
C ILE A 377 -15.03 20.93 -15.38
N ASP A 378 -14.57 22.19 -15.27
CA ASP A 378 -14.75 23.19 -16.33
C ASP A 378 -13.68 23.05 -17.43
N HIS A 379 -12.46 22.67 -17.05
CA HIS A 379 -11.33 22.47 -17.97
C HIS A 379 -10.47 21.26 -17.58
N VAL A 380 -9.80 20.67 -18.57
CA VAL A 380 -8.67 19.76 -18.34
C VAL A 380 -7.44 20.30 -19.06
N VAL A 381 -6.32 20.37 -18.35
CA VAL A 381 -5.06 20.90 -18.87
C VAL A 381 -3.96 19.85 -18.69
N ALA A 382 -3.21 19.56 -19.75
CA ALA A 382 -2.01 18.74 -19.63
C ALA A 382 -0.90 19.49 -18.89
N SER A 383 -0.18 18.80 -18.01
CA SER A 383 1.05 19.31 -17.41
C SER A 383 2.09 19.66 -18.49
N LYS A 384 3.01 20.59 -18.19
CA LYS A 384 4.08 21.03 -19.11
C LYS A 384 4.95 19.89 -19.65
N ASN A 385 5.07 18.80 -18.90
CA ASN A 385 5.82 17.60 -19.28
C ASN A 385 4.97 16.52 -19.99
N GLY A 386 3.65 16.73 -20.15
CA GLY A 386 2.73 15.78 -20.77
C GLY A 386 2.45 14.50 -19.96
N GLN A 387 2.95 14.40 -18.72
CA GLN A 387 2.81 13.19 -17.90
C GLN A 387 1.59 13.18 -16.99
N GLY A 388 0.90 14.31 -16.82
CA GLY A 388 -0.29 14.38 -15.97
C GLY A 388 -1.33 15.35 -16.48
N LEU A 389 -2.53 15.24 -15.91
CA LEU A 389 -3.71 16.01 -16.28
C LEU A 389 -4.20 16.77 -15.05
N PHE A 390 -4.57 18.04 -15.26
CA PHE A 390 -5.20 18.87 -14.24
C PHE A 390 -6.68 19.02 -14.56
N GLY A 391 -7.57 18.50 -13.70
CA GLY A 391 -8.99 18.86 -13.72
C GLY A 391 -9.17 20.19 -12.99
N VAL A 392 -9.85 21.17 -13.60
CA VAL A 392 -9.98 22.54 -13.08
C VAL A 392 -11.45 22.94 -12.98
N GLU A 393 -11.84 23.49 -11.83
CA GLU A 393 -13.12 24.15 -11.55
C GLU A 393 -12.90 25.66 -11.50
N GLY A 394 -13.60 26.43 -12.34
CA GLY A 394 -13.42 27.87 -12.53
C GLY A 394 -12.69 28.24 -13.82
N LYS A 395 -12.56 29.54 -14.11
CA LYS A 395 -11.83 30.04 -15.28
C LYS A 395 -10.32 29.86 -15.06
N LEU A 396 -9.58 29.45 -16.09
CA LEU A 396 -8.12 29.23 -15.99
C LEU A 396 -7.32 30.47 -15.54
N GLU A 397 -7.81 31.67 -15.88
CA GLU A 397 -7.18 32.95 -15.53
C GLU A 397 -7.65 33.48 -14.16
N ASP A 398 -8.61 32.81 -13.51
CA ASP A 398 -9.09 33.20 -12.18
C ASP A 398 -8.16 32.60 -11.12
N PRO A 399 -7.50 33.40 -10.27
CA PRO A 399 -6.62 32.88 -9.22
C PRO A 399 -7.34 32.04 -8.17
N SER A 400 -8.68 32.10 -8.11
CA SER A 400 -9.50 31.30 -7.19
C SER A 400 -9.94 29.95 -7.76
N HIS A 401 -9.49 29.57 -8.97
CA HIS A 401 -9.80 28.25 -9.53
C HIS A 401 -9.30 27.12 -8.62
N ARG A 402 -10.06 26.03 -8.57
CA ARG A 402 -9.72 24.82 -7.83
C ARG A 402 -9.24 23.77 -8.82
N ARG A 403 -8.29 22.92 -8.41
CA ARG A 403 -7.72 21.91 -9.30
C ARG A 403 -7.39 20.61 -8.59
N VAL A 404 -7.41 19.54 -9.36
CA VAL A 404 -6.89 18.21 -8.99
C VAL A 404 -5.87 17.76 -10.03
N PHE A 405 -4.88 16.95 -9.63
CA PHE A 405 -3.87 16.41 -10.51
C PHE A 405 -3.97 14.89 -10.55
N VAL A 406 -3.88 14.31 -11.75
CA VAL A 406 -3.80 12.86 -11.96
C VAL A 406 -2.62 12.51 -12.87
N ASP A 407 -1.96 11.38 -12.60
CA ASP A 407 -0.96 10.81 -13.51
C ASP A 407 -1.66 10.22 -14.75
N ARG A 408 -1.15 10.54 -15.94
CA ARG A 408 -1.80 10.17 -17.20
C ARG A 408 -1.72 8.67 -17.50
N GLU A 409 -0.59 8.04 -17.19
CA GLU A 409 -0.43 6.60 -17.42
C GLU A 409 -1.31 5.83 -16.44
N GLN A 410 -1.29 6.18 -15.15
CA GLN A 410 -2.19 5.60 -14.17
C GLN A 410 -3.66 5.74 -14.58
N ALA A 411 -4.08 6.94 -14.99
CA ALA A 411 -5.44 7.24 -15.40
C ALA A 411 -5.87 6.43 -16.64
N SER A 412 -4.94 6.08 -17.53
CA SER A 412 -5.19 5.25 -18.72
C SER A 412 -5.24 3.74 -18.46
N HIS A 413 -4.75 3.26 -17.30
CA HIS A 413 -4.78 1.84 -16.94
C HIS A 413 -5.85 1.49 -15.89
N GLN A 414 -6.42 2.50 -15.23
CA GLN A 414 -7.50 2.31 -14.26
C GLN A 414 -8.85 2.19 -14.97
N SER A 415 -9.54 1.07 -14.81
CA SER A 415 -10.83 0.85 -15.46
C SER A 415 -11.91 1.82 -14.96
N LEU A 416 -12.98 2.00 -15.73
CA LEU A 416 -14.09 2.86 -15.34
C LEU A 416 -14.83 2.29 -14.12
N GLU A 417 -14.92 0.96 -14.04
CA GLU A 417 -15.46 0.22 -12.90
C GLU A 417 -14.62 0.44 -11.65
N GLN A 418 -13.29 0.35 -11.77
CA GLN A 418 -12.37 0.62 -10.67
C GLN A 418 -12.51 2.06 -10.16
N SER A 419 -12.62 3.03 -11.08
CA SER A 419 -12.83 4.43 -10.73
C SER A 419 -14.18 4.66 -10.05
N THR A 420 -15.24 3.99 -10.52
CA THR A 420 -16.58 4.04 -9.91
C THR A 420 -16.57 3.42 -8.51
N GLN A 421 -15.85 2.32 -8.32
CA GLN A 421 -15.78 1.63 -7.04
C GLN A 421 -14.96 2.42 -6.01
N LYS A 422 -13.81 2.97 -6.39
CA LYS A 422 -13.01 3.86 -5.53
C LYS A 422 -13.82 5.07 -5.08
N LEU A 423 -14.55 5.70 -6.01
CA LEU A 423 -15.42 6.84 -5.72
C LEU A 423 -16.49 6.51 -4.68
N ARG A 424 -17.04 5.29 -4.72
CA ARG A 424 -18.03 4.85 -3.73
C ARG A 424 -17.40 4.60 -2.35
N GLN A 425 -16.15 4.14 -2.30
CA GLN A 425 -15.43 3.86 -1.07
C GLN A 425 -14.95 5.15 -0.39
N ASP A 426 -14.54 6.13 -1.20
CA ASP A 426 -13.81 7.30 -0.72
C ASP A 426 -14.72 8.53 -0.48
N LEU A 427 -15.96 8.54 -1.01
CA LEU A 427 -16.95 9.57 -0.62
C LEU A 427 -17.70 9.21 0.66
N PRO A 428 -17.78 10.13 1.65
CA PRO A 428 -18.62 9.94 2.82
C PRO A 428 -20.10 9.84 2.42
N ALA A 429 -20.85 8.97 3.10
CA ALA A 429 -22.25 8.60 2.79
C ALA A 429 -23.28 9.75 2.80
N ALA A 430 -22.88 10.99 3.13
CA ALA A 430 -23.77 12.14 3.28
C ALA A 430 -24.14 12.88 1.97
N GLU A 431 -23.50 12.57 0.84
CA GLU A 431 -23.78 13.24 -0.45
C GLU A 431 -24.48 12.33 -1.49
N GLN A 432 -24.93 11.14 -1.07
CA GLN A 432 -25.53 10.14 -1.97
C GLN A 432 -27.07 10.18 -2.04
N GLU A 433 -27.74 11.08 -1.32
CA GLU A 433 -29.20 11.19 -1.42
C GLU A 433 -29.62 12.11 -2.59
N PRO A 434 -30.40 11.62 -3.56
CA PRO A 434 -31.10 12.51 -4.47
C PRO A 434 -32.17 13.26 -3.67
N THR A 435 -32.06 14.59 -3.65
CA THR A 435 -33.08 15.53 -3.13
C THR A 435 -34.47 15.09 -3.60
N ARG A 436 -35.24 14.46 -2.72
CA ARG A 436 -36.66 14.18 -2.98
C ARG A 436 -37.43 15.48 -2.80
N GLU A 437 -37.98 16.01 -3.89
CA GLU A 437 -39.00 17.07 -3.83
C GLU A 437 -40.16 16.65 -2.91
N PRO A 438 -40.69 17.54 -2.08
CA PRO A 438 -41.81 17.22 -1.21
C PRO A 438 -43.09 17.14 -2.04
N ALA A 439 -43.65 15.93 -2.16
CA ALA A 439 -44.96 15.73 -2.77
C ALA A 439 -46.05 16.43 -1.93
N ARG A 440 -46.62 17.46 -2.54
CA ARG A 440 -47.74 18.27 -2.08
C ARG A 440 -48.98 17.38 -1.88
N ALA A 441 -49.42 17.22 -0.63
CA ALA A 441 -50.68 16.58 -0.31
C ALA A 441 -51.86 17.45 -0.78
N MET A 442 -52.57 17.01 -1.82
CA MET A 442 -53.98 17.37 -2.04
C MET A 442 -54.83 16.29 -1.36
N SER A 443 -55.59 16.70 -0.33
CA SER A 443 -56.79 15.98 0.09
C SER A 443 -58.01 16.86 -0.20
N MET A 444 -59.07 16.17 -0.59
CA MET A 444 -60.41 16.64 -0.93
C MET A 444 -61.09 17.41 0.19
#